data_AF-L0AGK8-F1
#
_entry.id   AF-L0AGK8-F1
#
_cell.length_a   1.000
_cell.length_b   1.000
_cell.length_c   1.000
_cell.angle_alpha   90.00
_cell.angle_beta   90.00
_cell.angle_gamma   90.00
#
_symmetry.space_group_name_H-M   'P 1'
#
loop_
_entity.id
_entity.type
_entity.pdbx_description
1 polymer ?
#
loop_
_entity_poly.entity_id
_entity_poly.type
_entity_poly.pdbx_seq_one_letter_code
_entity_poly.pdbx_strand_id
1 'polypeptide(L)'
;MRWLVLTTAYFTLILFLIGVFDLLLGLWTLITSGEFTDPVAVVELLDTVLLLLIIVEVHRTLIAYARDEPVVQIVIGAAIIAISREIISFRIDEFDTATDALTAASGFGILLIGLVIAYFVVRYTENEDSGYEH
;
A
#
# COMPACT_ATOMS: atom_id res chain seq x y z
N MET A 1 -24.70 2.77 -11.09
CA MET A 1 -23.50 2.08 -10.59
C MET A 1 -22.55 1.58 -11.68
N ARG A 2 -22.97 0.72 -12.61
CA ARG A 2 -22.05 0.00 -13.53
C ARG A 2 -21.13 0.90 -14.38
N TRP A 3 -21.61 2.05 -14.84
CA TRP A 3 -20.81 3.02 -15.61
C TRP A 3 -19.72 3.71 -14.77
N LEU A 4 -19.99 4.00 -13.49
CA LEU A 4 -18.98 4.58 -12.59
C LEU A 4 -17.86 3.58 -12.31
N VAL A 5 -18.21 2.34 -11.96
CA VAL A 5 -17.23 1.27 -11.73
C VAL A 5 -16.36 1.05 -12.96
N LEU A 6 -16.96 1.00 -14.15
CA LEU A 6 -16.21 0.82 -15.40
C LEU A 6 -15.26 2.00 -15.66
N THR A 7 -15.74 3.23 -15.48
CA THR A 7 -14.94 4.45 -15.70
C THR A 7 -13.77 4.51 -14.73
N THR A 8 -14.01 4.27 -13.44
CA THR A 8 -12.96 4.25 -12.43
C THR A 8 -11.97 3.12 -12.71
N ALA A 9 -12.44 1.91 -13.09
CA ALA A 9 -11.55 0.80 -13.43
C ALA A 9 -10.61 1.13 -14.61
N TYR A 10 -11.14 1.75 -15.68
CA TYR A 10 -10.31 2.20 -16.80
C TYR A 10 -9.35 3.32 -16.39
N PHE A 11 -9.81 4.28 -15.58
CA PHE A 11 -8.97 5.35 -15.07
C PHE A 11 -7.80 4.80 -14.23
N THR A 12 -8.07 3.91 -13.28
CA THR A 12 -7.06 3.25 -12.46
C THR A 12 -6.10 2.43 -13.30
N LEU A 13 -6.59 1.73 -14.34
CA LEU A 13 -5.74 0.99 -15.28
C LEU A 13 -4.79 1.92 -16.05
N ILE A 14 -5.27 3.08 -16.52
CA ILE A 14 -4.43 4.06 -17.22
C ILE A 14 -3.36 4.62 -16.27
N LEU A 15 -3.74 4.99 -15.04
CA LEU A 15 -2.78 5.44 -14.03
C LEU A 15 -1.74 4.37 -13.71
N PHE A 16 -2.16 3.11 -13.62
CA PHE A 16 -1.24 1.99 -13.42
C PHE A 16 -0.23 1.88 -14.56
N LEU A 17 -0.69 1.97 -15.82
CA LEU A 17 0.21 1.94 -16.98
C LEU A 17 1.22 3.09 -16.97
N ILE A 18 0.78 4.30 -16.59
CA ILE A 18 1.66 5.46 -16.45
C ILE A 18 2.72 5.20 -15.38
N GLY A 19 2.31 4.71 -14.20
CA GLY A 19 3.27 4.41 -13.13
C GLY A 19 4.22 3.27 -13.48
N VAL A 20 3.78 2.24 -14.23
CA VAL A 20 4.67 1.17 -14.72
C VAL A 20 5.69 1.73 -15.68
N PHE A 21 5.28 2.64 -16.56
CA PHE A 21 6.21 3.32 -17.46
C PHE A 21 7.23 4.15 -16.71
N ASP A 22 6.80 4.90 -15.70
CA ASP A 22 7.67 5.68 -14.81
C ASP A 22 8.68 4.78 -14.07
N LEU A 23 8.21 3.67 -13.50
CA LEU A 23 9.05 2.66 -12.86
C LEU A 23 10.12 2.10 -13.81
N LEU A 24 9.74 1.81 -15.07
CA LEU A 24 10.67 1.31 -16.06
C LEU A 24 11.73 2.35 -16.44
N LEU A 25 11.35 3.63 -16.54
CA LEU A 25 12.31 4.72 -16.78
C LEU A 25 13.26 4.93 -15.59
N GLY A 26 12.74 4.88 -14.37
CA GLY A 26 13.55 4.94 -13.14
C GLY A 26 14.54 3.78 -13.06
N LEU A 27 14.07 2.55 -13.30
CA LEU A 27 14.92 1.36 -13.35
C LEU A 27 15.99 1.46 -14.45
N TRP A 28 15.61 1.91 -15.64
CA TRP A 28 16.56 2.12 -16.74
C TRP A 28 17.65 3.12 -16.34
N THR A 29 17.26 4.24 -15.73
CA THR A 29 18.18 5.26 -15.25
C THR A 29 19.17 4.66 -14.26
N LEU A 30 18.68 3.93 -13.24
CA LEU A 30 19.48 3.28 -12.21
C LEU A 30 20.51 2.28 -12.77
N ILE A 31 20.12 1.50 -13.79
CA ILE A 31 21.00 0.55 -14.47
C ILE A 31 22.08 1.30 -15.26
N THR A 32 21.70 2.36 -15.99
CA THR A 32 22.63 3.10 -16.84
C THR A 32 23.59 4.00 -16.06
N SER A 33 23.18 4.52 -14.91
CA SER A 33 24.03 5.34 -14.04
C SER A 33 24.98 4.50 -13.17
N GLY A 34 24.67 3.21 -12.97
CA GLY A 34 25.45 2.30 -12.12
C GLY A 34 25.13 2.43 -10.63
N GLU A 35 24.08 3.15 -10.27
CA GLU A 35 23.65 3.41 -8.88
C GLU A 35 22.79 2.28 -8.29
N PHE A 36 22.67 1.13 -8.97
CA PHE A 36 21.85 -0.01 -8.51
C PHE A 36 22.30 -0.60 -7.16
N THR A 37 23.53 -0.31 -6.71
CA THR A 37 24.05 -0.67 -5.38
C THR A 37 23.89 0.44 -4.34
N ASP A 38 23.42 1.61 -4.72
CA ASP A 38 23.12 2.69 -3.79
C ASP A 38 21.75 2.45 -3.12
N PRO A 39 21.69 2.25 -1.80
CA PRO A 39 20.43 2.04 -1.10
C PRO A 39 19.45 3.22 -1.24
N VAL A 40 19.95 4.45 -1.38
CA VAL A 40 19.09 5.65 -1.51
C VAL A 40 18.32 5.59 -2.83
N ALA A 41 19.03 5.38 -3.93
CA ALA A 41 18.42 5.32 -5.26
C ALA A 41 17.45 4.13 -5.42
N VAL A 42 17.70 3.02 -4.72
CA VAL A 42 16.77 1.87 -4.68
C VAL A 42 15.51 2.21 -3.89
N VAL A 43 15.62 2.94 -2.77
CA VAL A 43 14.46 3.37 -1.97
C VAL A 43 13.58 4.35 -2.75
N GLU A 44 14.16 5.29 -3.50
CA GLU A 44 13.38 6.19 -4.37
C GLU A 44 12.58 5.41 -5.44
N LEU A 45 13.15 4.32 -5.98
CA LEU A 45 12.41 3.45 -6.90
C LEU A 45 11.25 2.74 -6.18
N LEU A 46 11.42 2.36 -4.91
CA LEU A 46 10.37 1.74 -4.11
C LEU A 46 9.17 2.67 -3.89
N ASP A 47 9.36 3.99 -3.84
CA ASP A 47 8.26 4.96 -3.76
C ASP A 47 7.34 4.90 -4.98
N THR A 48 7.92 4.71 -6.17
CA THR A 48 7.14 4.50 -7.39
C THR A 48 6.37 3.18 -7.33
N VAL A 49 7.00 2.11 -6.83
CA VAL A 49 6.33 0.82 -6.62
C VAL A 49 5.22 0.93 -5.55
N LEU A 50 5.43 1.71 -4.49
CA LEU A 50 4.44 1.99 -3.44
C LEU A 50 3.19 2.62 -4.05
N LEU A 51 3.37 3.66 -4.85
CA LEU A 51 2.28 4.34 -5.54
C LEU A 51 1.53 3.37 -6.46
N LEU A 52 2.25 2.54 -7.23
CA LEU A 52 1.65 1.51 -8.08
C LEU A 52 0.81 0.50 -7.29
N LEU A 53 1.27 0.07 -6.11
CA LEU A 53 0.52 -0.86 -5.28
C LEU A 53 -0.73 -0.23 -4.68
N ILE A 54 -0.69 1.06 -4.32
CA ILE A 54 -1.88 1.81 -3.91
C ILE A 54 -2.91 1.80 -5.05
N ILE A 55 -2.48 2.02 -6.31
CA ILE A 55 -3.35 1.98 -7.48
C ILE A 55 -3.98 0.58 -7.65
N VAL A 56 -3.18 -0.49 -7.56
CA VAL A 56 -3.67 -1.88 -7.66
C VAL A 56 -4.68 -2.18 -6.56
N GLU A 57 -4.44 -1.68 -5.35
CA GLU A 57 -5.35 -1.90 -4.23
C GLU A 57 -6.69 -1.20 -4.41
N VAL A 58 -6.67 0.05 -4.87
CA VAL A 58 -7.89 0.79 -5.20
C VAL A 58 -8.66 0.03 -6.28
N HIS A 59 -7.97 -0.53 -7.29
CA HIS A 59 -8.61 -1.36 -8.31
C HIS A 59 -9.29 -2.60 -7.70
N ARG A 60 -8.61 -3.32 -6.81
CA ARG A 60 -9.15 -4.49 -6.12
C ARG A 60 -10.37 -4.14 -5.27
N THR A 61 -10.30 -3.04 -4.54
CA THR A 61 -11.40 -2.49 -3.74
C THR A 61 -12.63 -2.21 -4.61
N LEU A 62 -12.43 -1.63 -5.80
CA LEU A 62 -13.52 -1.37 -6.75
C LEU A 62 -14.16 -2.66 -7.28
N ILE A 63 -13.35 -3.68 -7.58
CA ILE A 63 -13.86 -4.98 -8.02
C ILE A 63 -14.67 -5.65 -6.91
N ALA A 64 -14.16 -5.63 -5.68
CA ALA A 64 -14.84 -6.20 -4.52
C ALA A 64 -16.19 -5.52 -4.28
N TYR A 65 -16.22 -4.18 -4.35
CA TYR A 65 -17.46 -3.42 -4.27
C TYR A 65 -18.47 -3.79 -5.38
N ALA A 66 -17.98 -4.07 -6.59
CA ALA A 66 -18.83 -4.49 -7.71
C ALA A 66 -19.33 -5.94 -7.60
N ARG A 67 -18.72 -6.75 -6.73
CA ARG A 67 -19.07 -8.16 -6.48
C ARG A 67 -19.78 -8.38 -5.14
N ASP A 68 -20.09 -7.31 -4.42
CA ASP A 68 -20.62 -7.35 -3.04
C ASP A 68 -19.75 -8.20 -2.09
N GLU A 69 -18.42 -8.20 -2.34
CA GLU A 69 -17.42 -8.83 -1.46
C GLU A 69 -17.07 -7.87 -0.31
N PRO A 70 -16.68 -8.39 0.88
CA PRO A 70 -16.33 -7.57 2.04
C PRO A 70 -15.12 -6.67 1.75
N VAL A 71 -15.40 -5.40 1.48
CA VAL A 71 -14.38 -4.38 1.12
C VAL A 71 -13.47 -4.04 2.31
N VAL A 72 -13.99 -4.07 3.52
CA VAL A 72 -13.26 -3.64 4.73
C VAL A 72 -12.04 -4.51 5.00
N GLN A 73 -12.16 -5.84 4.87
CA GLN A 73 -11.06 -6.77 5.10
C GLN A 73 -9.92 -6.55 4.09
N ILE A 74 -10.27 -6.27 2.84
CA ILE A 74 -9.32 -5.97 1.76
C ILE A 74 -8.54 -4.69 2.10
N VAL A 75 -9.26 -3.62 2.42
CA VAL A 75 -8.65 -2.31 2.74
C VAL A 75 -7.74 -2.37 3.97
N ILE A 76 -8.14 -3.06 5.03
CA ILE A 76 -7.30 -3.20 6.24
C ILE A 76 -6.06 -4.03 5.94
N GLY A 77 -6.19 -5.16 5.24
CA GLY A 77 -5.05 -5.99 4.85
C GLY A 77 -4.04 -5.19 4.03
N ALA A 78 -4.52 -4.36 3.11
CA ALA A 78 -3.67 -3.50 2.31
C ALA A 78 -3.02 -2.38 3.10
N ALA A 79 -3.74 -1.75 4.03
CA ALA A 79 -3.17 -0.74 4.91
C ALA A 79 -2.01 -1.31 5.76
N ILE A 80 -2.15 -2.56 6.24
CA ILE A 80 -1.06 -3.26 6.94
C ILE A 80 0.16 -3.43 6.03
N ILE A 81 -0.04 -3.89 4.79
CA ILE A 81 1.05 -4.08 3.83
C ILE A 81 1.72 -2.75 3.51
N ALA A 82 0.94 -1.68 3.31
CA ALA A 82 1.45 -0.34 3.02
C ALA A 82 2.32 0.20 4.17
N ILE A 83 1.82 0.18 5.41
CA ILE A 83 2.59 0.62 6.59
C ILE A 83 3.82 -0.27 6.81
N SER A 84 3.69 -1.59 6.60
CA SER A 84 4.84 -2.50 6.71
C SER A 84 5.94 -2.15 5.71
N ARG A 85 5.56 -1.71 4.50
CA ARG A 85 6.55 -1.28 3.50
C ARG A 85 7.20 0.05 3.85
N GLU A 86 6.43 1.00 4.37
CA GLU A 86 6.95 2.28 4.85
C GLU A 86 8.03 2.03 5.93
N ILE A 87 7.77 1.10 6.85
CA ILE A 87 8.74 0.70 7.88
C ILE A 87 10.01 0.07 7.28
N ILE A 88 9.89 -0.74 6.22
CA ILE A 88 11.06 -1.32 5.52
C ILE A 88 11.89 -0.24 4.83
N SER A 89 11.25 0.83 4.37
CA SER A 89 11.88 1.95 3.65
C SER A 89 12.44 3.02 4.61
N PHE A 90 12.17 2.89 5.91
CA PHE A 90 12.54 3.85 6.93
C PHE A 90 14.06 3.99 7.10
N ARG A 91 14.58 5.21 6.92
CA ARG A 91 16.00 5.55 7.03
C ARG A 91 16.23 6.63 8.08
N ILE A 92 17.09 6.31 9.05
CA ILE A 92 17.35 7.19 10.21
C ILE A 92 18.15 8.44 9.77
N ASP A 93 18.96 8.31 8.73
CA ASP A 93 19.82 9.36 8.19
C ASP A 93 19.07 10.50 7.48
N GLU A 94 17.76 10.34 7.21
CA GLU A 94 16.92 11.39 6.62
C GLU A 94 16.34 12.37 7.64
N PHE A 95 16.51 12.11 8.94
CA PHE A 95 15.97 12.94 10.01
C PHE A 95 17.04 13.88 10.58
N ASP A 96 16.68 15.15 10.77
CA ASP A 96 17.58 16.17 11.34
C ASP A 96 18.05 15.81 12.77
N THR A 97 17.19 15.14 13.54
CA THR A 97 17.51 14.71 14.91
C THR A 97 17.07 13.28 15.20
N ALA A 98 17.75 12.62 16.14
CA ALA A 98 17.36 11.30 16.63
C ALA A 98 15.96 11.30 17.28
N THR A 99 15.51 12.44 17.81
CA THR A 99 14.18 12.59 18.40
C THR A 99 13.09 12.61 17.32
N ASP A 100 13.33 13.23 16.17
CA ASP A 100 12.40 13.22 15.04
C ASP A 100 12.26 11.81 14.47
N ALA A 101 13.38 11.11 14.26
CA ALA A 101 13.39 9.72 13.84
C ALA A 101 12.62 8.81 14.81
N LEU A 102 12.86 8.96 16.13
CA LEU A 102 12.16 8.18 17.14
C LEU A 102 10.64 8.47 17.13
N THR A 103 10.26 9.73 16.92
CA THR A 103 8.86 10.15 16.86
C THR A 103 8.18 9.52 15.64
N ALA A 104 8.79 9.61 14.46
CA ALA A 104 8.29 8.98 13.24
C ALA A 104 8.16 7.45 13.38
N ALA A 105 9.21 6.78 13.87
CA ALA A 105 9.20 5.34 14.11
C ALA A 105 8.12 4.92 15.11
N SER A 106 7.92 5.69 16.19
CA SER A 106 6.85 5.43 17.15
C SER A 106 5.46 5.59 16.53
N GLY A 107 5.28 6.58 15.64
CA GLY A 107 4.05 6.79 14.87
C GLY A 107 3.73 5.58 13.99
N PHE A 108 4.70 5.07 13.23
CA PHE A 108 4.53 3.85 12.44
C PHE A 108 4.21 2.63 13.31
N GLY A 109 4.85 2.50 14.48
CA GLY A 109 4.55 1.45 15.44
C GLY A 109 3.11 1.50 15.94
N ILE A 110 2.63 2.68 16.33
CA ILE A 110 1.24 2.87 16.79
C ILE A 110 0.24 2.58 15.66
N LEU A 111 0.51 3.07 14.44
CA LEU A 111 -0.35 2.82 13.28
C LEU A 111 -0.42 1.33 12.96
N LEU A 112 0.71 0.63 12.95
CA LEU A 112 0.75 -0.81 12.69
C LEU A 112 -0.03 -1.59 13.75
N ILE A 113 0.14 -1.26 15.03
CA ILE A 113 -0.62 -1.88 16.12
C ILE A 113 -2.12 -1.64 15.94
N GLY A 114 -2.53 -0.40 15.64
CA GLY A 114 -3.93 -0.05 15.39
C GLY A 114 -4.54 -0.84 14.23
N LEU A 115 -3.80 -1.00 13.13
CA LEU A 115 -4.24 -1.76 11.96
C LEU A 115 -4.33 -3.27 12.25
N VAL A 116 -3.39 -3.84 13.00
CA VAL A 116 -3.44 -5.24 13.42
C VAL A 116 -4.65 -5.49 14.32
N ILE A 117 -4.93 -4.60 15.27
CA ILE A 117 -6.13 -4.68 16.12
C ILE A 117 -7.38 -4.61 15.26
N ALA A 118 -7.48 -3.64 14.33
CA ALA A 118 -8.62 -3.51 13.42
C ALA A 118 -8.83 -4.78 12.58
N TYR A 119 -7.74 -5.39 12.08
CA TYR A 119 -7.79 -6.64 11.34
C TYR A 119 -8.36 -7.79 12.19
N PHE A 120 -7.91 -7.92 13.44
CA PHE A 120 -8.44 -8.93 14.35
C PHE A 120 -9.92 -8.72 14.68
N VAL A 121 -10.34 -7.47 14.92
CA VAL A 121 -11.75 -7.14 15.21
C VAL A 121 -12.65 -7.51 14.04
N VAL A 122 -12.30 -7.04 12.83
CA VAL A 122 -13.11 -7.32 11.63
C VAL A 122 -13.19 -8.82 11.34
N ARG A 123 -12.07 -9.53 11.46
CA ARG A 123 -12.04 -10.98 11.27
C ARG A 123 -12.86 -11.73 12.33
N TYR A 124 -12.91 -11.26 13.57
CA TYR A 124 -13.68 -11.90 14.63
C TYR A 124 -15.18 -11.75 14.40
N THR A 125 -15.63 -10.53 14.05
CA THR A 125 -17.04 -10.24 13.77
C THR A 125 -17.58 -11.04 12.58
N GLU A 126 -16.79 -11.23 11.50
CA GLU A 126 -17.19 -12.08 10.37
C GLU A 126 -17.37 -13.56 10.78
N ASN A 127 -16.55 -14.07 11.69
CA ASN A 127 -16.67 -15.46 12.17
C ASN A 127 -17.91 -15.66 13.06
N GLU A 128 -18.27 -14.68 13.88
CA GLU A 128 -19.47 -14.74 14.73
C GLU A 128 -20.76 -14.76 13.90
N ASP A 129 -20.87 -13.95 12.85
CA ASP A 129 -22.05 -13.95 11.96
C ASP A 129 -22.24 -15.31 11.26
N SER A 130 -21.14 -15.94 10.82
CA SER A 130 -21.18 -17.27 10.19
C SER A 130 -21.53 -18.43 11.14
N GLY A 131 -21.51 -18.20 12.46
CA GLY A 131 -21.83 -19.21 13.48
C GLY A 131 -23.33 -19.35 13.79
N TYR A 132 -24.17 -18.43 13.32
CA TYR A 132 -25.63 -18.42 13.57
C TYR A 132 -26.45 -19.03 12.42
N GLU A 133 -25.82 -19.45 11.31
CA GLU A 133 -26.48 -20.07 10.15
C GLU A 133 -26.45 -21.61 10.15
N HIS A 134 -26.11 -22.26 11.27
CA HIS A 134 -26.12 -23.72 11.42
C HIS A 134 -27.14 -24.22 12.46
#